data_AF-A0A3N0DBK7-F1
#
_entry.id   AF-A0A3N0DBK7-F1
#
_cell.length_a   1.000
_cell.length_b   1.000
_cell.length_c   1.000
_cell.angle_alpha   90.00
_cell.angle_beta   90.00
_cell.angle_gamma   90.00
#
_symmetry.space_group_name_H-M   'P 1'
#
loop_
_entity.id
_entity.type
_entity.pdbx_description
1 polymer ?
#
loop_
_entity_poly.entity_id
_entity_poly.type
_entity_poly.pdbx_seq_one_letter_code
_entity_poly.pdbx_strand_id
1 'polypeptide(L)'
;MATVMRRHSENLLVLAGAEHGHSHPGPVPLVDVMRAAVSEIERYERVTIQSLPPHAHIAGFAADDLSHLVAELLENATSFSPPDAQVQLSGWLLESGEIMLSVQDEGIGMAPDRLEELNTRLASAERADDLDPPRAARDWA
;
A
#
# COMPACT_ATOMS: atom_id res chain seq x y z
N MET A 1 -0.89 -19.52 -29.40
CA MET A 1 -2.22 -18.88 -29.40
C MET A 1 -2.33 -18.14 -28.09
N ALA A 2 -2.03 -16.82 -28.09
CA ALA A 2 -3.02 -15.74 -27.90
C ALA A 2 -3.56 -15.78 -26.45
N THR A 3 -3.30 -14.85 -25.53
CA THR A 3 -3.17 -13.38 -25.57
C THR A 3 -2.79 -13.01 -24.12
N VAL A 4 -1.78 -12.18 -23.84
CA VAL A 4 -1.98 -10.88 -23.16
C VAL A 4 -0.82 -9.95 -23.53
N MET A 5 -0.99 -9.23 -24.64
CA MET A 5 -0.48 -7.89 -24.80
C MET A 5 -1.72 -7.00 -24.96
N ARG A 6 -2.16 -6.39 -23.85
CA ARG A 6 -3.11 -5.25 -23.73
C ARG A 6 -3.42 -5.13 -22.23
N ARG A 7 -2.83 -4.20 -21.46
CA ARG A 7 -2.79 -2.73 -21.62
C ARG A 7 -1.86 -2.25 -20.47
N HIS A 8 -0.68 -1.63 -20.59
CA HIS A 8 -0.24 -0.48 -21.40
C HIS A 8 -1.30 0.61 -21.52
N SER A 9 -1.20 1.57 -20.60
CA SER A 9 -1.77 2.93 -20.54
C SER A 9 -2.27 3.16 -19.10
N GLU A 10 -1.39 3.50 -18.16
CA GLU A 10 -1.50 4.84 -17.57
C GLU A 10 -0.18 5.60 -17.33
N ASN A 11 1.00 5.02 -17.64
CA ASN A 11 2.28 5.73 -17.46
C ASN A 11 2.82 6.48 -18.70
N LEU A 12 1.97 6.81 -19.68
CA LEU A 12 2.38 7.64 -20.83
C LEU A 12 1.45 8.83 -21.04
N LEU A 13 1.38 9.71 -20.04
CA LEU A 13 0.90 11.08 -20.21
C LEU A 13 1.56 12.07 -19.24
N VAL A 14 2.90 12.05 -19.16
CA VAL A 14 3.69 13.10 -18.49
C VAL A 14 4.61 13.86 -19.47
N LEU A 15 4.52 13.59 -20.78
CA LEU A 15 5.31 14.28 -21.81
C LEU A 15 4.48 14.98 -22.90
N ALA A 16 3.37 15.60 -22.52
CA ALA A 16 2.73 16.63 -23.33
C ALA A 16 2.24 17.74 -22.39
N GLY A 17 2.79 18.94 -22.54
CA GLY A 17 2.41 20.13 -21.78
C GLY A 17 0.95 20.54 -22.01
N ALA A 18 0.03 19.82 -21.39
CA ALA A 18 -1.34 20.20 -21.16
C ALA A 18 -1.54 20.23 -19.66
N GLU A 19 -1.85 21.41 -19.14
CA GLU A 19 -2.21 21.65 -17.75
C GLU A 19 -3.24 20.61 -17.28
N HIS A 20 -2.78 19.59 -16.57
CA HIS A 20 -3.62 18.84 -15.68
C HIS A 20 -3.25 19.34 -14.31
N GLY A 21 -4.04 20.31 -13.83
CA GLY A 21 -4.07 20.62 -12.41
C GLY A 21 -4.36 19.32 -11.67
N HIS A 22 -3.30 18.62 -11.29
CA HIS A 22 -3.36 17.59 -10.26
C HIS A 22 -3.64 18.37 -9.01
N SER A 23 -4.91 18.72 -8.81
CA SER A 23 -5.41 19.04 -7.50
C SER A 23 -5.22 17.74 -6.73
N HIS A 24 -4.01 17.56 -6.17
CA HIS A 24 -3.79 16.51 -5.18
C HIS A 24 -5.00 16.59 -4.25
N PRO A 25 -5.76 15.50 -4.07
CA PRO A 25 -6.84 15.54 -3.12
C PRO A 25 -6.23 16.07 -1.83
N GLY A 26 -6.94 17.00 -1.19
CA GLY A 26 -6.51 17.50 0.11
C GLY A 26 -6.26 16.34 1.08
N PRO A 27 -5.68 16.60 2.25
CA PRO A 27 -5.42 15.56 3.24
C PRO A 27 -6.64 14.62 3.40
N VAL A 28 -6.40 13.31 3.26
CA VAL A 28 -7.45 12.28 3.28
C VAL A 28 -7.51 11.70 4.69
N PRO A 29 -8.68 11.60 5.34
CA PRO A 29 -8.79 10.99 6.66
C PRO A 29 -8.27 9.55 6.65
N LEU A 30 -7.42 9.18 7.62
CA LEU A 30 -6.86 7.83 7.73
C LEU A 30 -7.96 6.76 7.76
N VAL A 31 -9.08 7.04 8.43
CA VAL A 31 -10.22 6.11 8.49
C VAL A 31 -10.79 5.79 7.12
N ASP A 32 -10.79 6.75 6.19
CA ASP A 32 -11.30 6.54 4.84
C ASP A 32 -10.32 5.70 4.02
N VAL A 33 -9.00 5.93 4.18
CA VAL A 33 -7.95 5.10 3.58
C VAL A 33 -8.06 3.65 4.08
N MET A 34 -8.23 3.44 5.39
CA MET A 34 -8.39 2.10 5.96
C MET A 34 -9.69 1.42 5.49
N ARG A 35 -10.77 2.18 5.31
CA ARG A 35 -12.03 1.64 4.75
C ARG A 35 -11.89 1.25 3.28
N ALA A 36 -11.16 2.05 2.50
CA ALA A 36 -10.84 1.72 1.12
C ALA A 36 -10.06 0.39 1.06
N ALA A 37 -9.00 0.25 1.87
CA ALA A 37 -8.21 -0.98 1.94
C ALA A 37 -9.06 -2.21 2.29
N VAL A 38 -9.97 -2.09 3.28
CA VAL A 38 -10.90 -3.17 3.64
C VAL A 38 -11.85 -3.50 2.49
N SER A 39 -12.27 -2.52 1.69
CA SER A 39 -13.18 -2.76 0.56
C SER A 39 -12.54 -3.42 -0.66
N GLU A 40 -11.19 -3.47 -0.72
CA GLU A 40 -10.44 -4.05 -1.83
C GLU A 40 -10.30 -5.58 -1.73
N ILE A 41 -10.44 -6.16 -0.54
CA ILE A 41 -10.20 -7.60 -0.30
C ILE A 41 -11.47 -8.45 -0.47
N GLU A 42 -11.30 -9.76 -0.72
CA GLU A 42 -12.45 -10.65 -0.96
C GLU A 42 -13.29 -10.86 0.31
N ARG A 43 -12.63 -11.06 1.45
CA ARG A 43 -13.27 -11.42 2.74
C ARG A 43 -13.38 -10.23 3.70
N TYR A 44 -13.81 -9.08 3.18
CA TYR A 44 -13.87 -7.81 3.91
C TYR A 44 -14.72 -7.89 5.18
N GLU A 45 -15.75 -8.74 5.21
CA GLU A 45 -16.64 -8.95 6.35
C GLU A 45 -15.94 -9.55 7.58
N ARG A 46 -14.74 -10.11 7.39
CA ARG A 46 -13.90 -10.66 8.47
C ARG A 46 -12.97 -9.63 9.09
N VAL A 47 -12.94 -8.40 8.57
CA VAL A 47 -12.05 -7.35 9.07
C VAL A 47 -12.83 -6.38 9.96
N THR A 48 -12.32 -6.19 11.17
CA THR A 48 -12.81 -5.18 12.10
C THR A 48 -11.78 -4.08 12.28
N ILE A 49 -12.14 -2.84 11.93
CA ILE A 49 -11.36 -1.66 12.29
C ILE A 49 -11.68 -1.32 13.75
N GLN A 50 -10.70 -1.44 14.64
CA GLN A 50 -10.87 -1.15 16.07
C GLN A 50 -10.65 0.34 16.37
N SER A 51 -9.44 0.71 16.77
CA SER A 51 -9.07 2.09 17.09
C SER A 51 -8.18 2.66 15.99
N LEU A 52 -8.43 3.91 15.61
CA LEU A 52 -7.54 4.71 14.79
C LEU A 52 -7.37 6.08 15.45
N PRO A 53 -6.21 6.75 15.31
CA PRO A 53 -6.02 8.07 15.89
C PRO A 53 -7.06 9.06 15.34
N PRO A 54 -7.83 9.74 16.20
CA PRO A 54 -8.85 10.67 15.74
C PRO A 54 -8.17 11.83 15.00
N HIS A 55 -8.71 12.19 13.83
CA HIS A 55 -8.21 13.27 12.99
C HIS A 55 -6.83 13.04 12.34
N ALA A 56 -6.32 11.81 12.31
CA ALA A 56 -5.17 11.49 11.47
C ALA A 56 -5.54 11.64 9.98
N HIS A 57 -4.68 12.30 9.22
CA HIS A 57 -4.82 12.48 7.78
C HIS A 57 -3.55 12.01 7.07
N ILE A 58 -3.76 11.44 5.88
CA ILE A 58 -2.72 11.02 4.96
C ILE A 58 -2.62 12.05 3.85
N ALA A 59 -1.39 12.31 3.40
CA ALA A 59 -1.18 13.16 2.23
C ALA A 59 -1.91 12.53 1.04
N GLY A 60 -2.73 13.31 0.32
CA GLY A 60 -3.64 12.73 -0.67
C GLY A 60 -2.95 11.94 -1.80
N PHE A 61 -1.69 12.27 -2.13
CA PHE A 61 -0.92 11.51 -3.12
C PHE A 61 -0.51 10.11 -2.64
N ALA A 62 -0.46 9.86 -1.34
CA ALA A 62 -0.04 8.59 -0.73
C ALA A 62 -1.23 7.74 -0.27
N ALA A 63 -2.46 8.26 -0.39
CA ALA A 63 -3.65 7.59 0.13
C ALA A 63 -3.93 6.26 -0.60
N ASP A 64 -3.85 6.26 -1.93
CA ASP A 64 -4.12 5.07 -2.75
C ASP A 64 -3.04 3.99 -2.52
N ASP A 65 -1.77 4.36 -2.54
CA ASP A 65 -0.66 3.43 -2.29
C ASP A 65 -0.74 2.81 -0.88
N LEU A 66 -1.08 3.61 0.13
CA LEU A 66 -1.28 3.11 1.49
C LEU A 66 -2.51 2.21 1.60
N SER A 67 -3.61 2.55 0.93
CA SER A 67 -4.81 1.71 0.85
C SER A 67 -4.44 0.32 0.31
N HIS A 68 -3.75 0.30 -0.82
CA HIS A 68 -3.35 -0.93 -1.48
C HIS A 68 -2.39 -1.76 -0.63
N LEU A 69 -1.37 -1.14 -0.02
CA LEU A 69 -0.45 -1.83 0.87
C LEU A 69 -1.18 -2.50 2.04
N VAL A 70 -2.12 -1.80 2.66
CA VAL A 70 -2.91 -2.35 3.77
C VAL A 70 -3.86 -3.45 3.29
N ALA A 71 -4.47 -3.30 2.11
CA ALA A 71 -5.32 -4.33 1.51
C ALA A 71 -4.54 -5.64 1.31
N GLU A 72 -3.31 -5.58 0.80
CA GLU A 72 -2.46 -6.76 0.64
C GLU A 72 -2.14 -7.45 1.99
N LEU A 73 -1.90 -6.68 3.06
CA LEU A 73 -1.70 -7.25 4.39
C LEU A 73 -2.99 -7.91 4.94
N LEU A 74 -4.15 -7.30 4.70
CA LEU A 74 -5.45 -7.84 5.12
C LEU A 74 -5.84 -9.11 4.34
N GLU A 75 -5.59 -9.15 3.03
CA GLU A 75 -5.84 -10.34 2.21
C GLU A 75 -4.97 -11.51 2.66
N ASN A 76 -3.70 -11.24 2.99
CA ASN A 76 -2.82 -12.24 3.60
C ASN A 76 -3.38 -12.73 4.94
N ALA A 77 -3.67 -11.82 5.87
CA ALA A 77 -4.21 -12.14 7.18
C ALA A 77 -5.49 -13.01 7.09
N THR A 78 -6.44 -12.61 6.25
CA THR A 78 -7.70 -13.36 6.08
C THR A 78 -7.51 -14.71 5.38
N SER A 79 -6.55 -14.82 4.46
CA SER A 79 -6.24 -16.07 3.76
C SER A 79 -5.51 -17.10 4.62
N PHE A 80 -4.68 -16.67 5.58
CA PHE A 80 -3.91 -17.56 6.45
C PHE A 80 -4.56 -17.83 7.82
N SER A 81 -5.66 -17.15 8.13
CA SER A 81 -6.46 -17.35 9.34
C SER A 81 -7.62 -18.35 9.18
N PRO A 82 -8.05 -19.05 10.26
CA PRO A 82 -9.25 -19.87 10.26
C PRO A 82 -10.48 -19.11 9.72
N PRO A 83 -11.41 -19.76 8.98
CA PRO A 83 -12.47 -19.07 8.24
C PRO A 83 -13.46 -18.29 9.12
N ASP A 84 -13.57 -18.64 10.40
CA ASP A 84 -14.41 -17.99 11.41
C ASP A 84 -13.66 -16.95 12.27
N ALA A 85 -12.32 -16.91 12.18
CA ALA A 85 -11.51 -15.93 12.89
C ALA A 85 -11.62 -14.54 12.23
N GLN A 86 -11.72 -13.52 13.08
CA GLN A 86 -11.71 -12.11 12.69
C GLN A 86 -10.28 -11.58 12.58
N VAL A 87 -10.04 -10.68 11.64
CA VAL A 87 -8.80 -9.91 11.50
C VAL A 87 -9.03 -8.51 12.04
N GLN A 88 -8.10 -8.00 12.84
CA GLN A 88 -8.22 -6.70 13.49
C GLN A 88 -7.26 -5.71 12.84
N LEU A 89 -7.81 -4.57 12.39
CA LEU A 89 -7.03 -3.42 11.91
C LEU A 89 -7.09 -2.30 12.96
N SER A 90 -5.91 -1.87 13.41
CA SER A 90 -5.75 -0.88 14.47
C SER A 90 -4.69 0.14 14.11
N GLY A 91 -4.72 1.31 14.76
CA GLY A 91 -3.69 2.31 14.64
C GLY A 91 -3.55 3.20 15.87
N TRP A 92 -2.31 3.64 16.11
CA TRP A 92 -1.95 4.51 17.24
C TRP A 92 -0.99 5.61 16.80
N LEU A 93 -1.19 6.81 17.32
CA LEU A 93 -0.23 7.90 17.20
C LEU A 93 0.81 7.72 18.31
N LEU A 94 2.05 7.51 17.92
CA LEU A 94 3.17 7.35 18.84
C LEU A 94 3.67 8.71 19.33
N GLU A 95 4.41 8.72 20.44
CA GLU A 95 5.03 9.93 20.98
C GLU A 95 6.04 10.57 20.01
N SER A 96 6.61 9.79 19.08
CA SER A 96 7.47 10.27 17.99
C SER A 96 6.72 11.10 16.94
N GLY A 97 5.38 11.08 16.97
CA GLY A 97 4.53 11.69 15.94
C GLY A 97 4.22 10.75 14.76
N GLU A 98 4.75 9.53 14.77
CA GLU A 98 4.46 8.51 13.76
C GLU A 98 3.14 7.80 14.03
N ILE A 99 2.51 7.28 12.97
CA ILE A 99 1.34 6.41 13.09
C ILE A 99 1.80 4.97 12.94
N MET A 100 1.58 4.17 13.99
CA MET A 100 1.71 2.72 13.93
C MET A 100 0.39 2.13 13.47
N LEU A 101 0.38 1.38 12.38
CA LEU A 101 -0.75 0.56 11.95
C LEU A 101 -0.47 -0.91 12.28
N SER A 102 -1.49 -1.64 12.71
CA SER A 102 -1.38 -3.07 13.02
C SER A 102 -2.52 -3.84 12.37
N VAL A 103 -2.16 -4.89 11.63
CA VAL A 103 -3.05 -5.96 11.21
C VAL A 103 -2.75 -7.16 12.10
N GLN A 104 -3.75 -7.66 12.80
CA GLN A 104 -3.62 -8.80 13.69
C GLN A 104 -4.58 -9.91 13.28
N ASP A 105 -4.04 -11.12 13.15
CA ASP A 105 -4.74 -12.31 12.72
C ASP A 105 -4.40 -13.51 13.63
N GLU A 106 -5.17 -14.60 13.52
CA GLU A 106 -5.02 -15.82 14.33
C GLU A 106 -4.57 -17.00 13.47
N GLY A 107 -3.81 -16.73 12.41
CA GLY A 107 -3.31 -17.73 11.49
C GLY A 107 -2.21 -18.61 12.06
N ILE A 108 -1.69 -19.48 11.20
CA ILE A 108 -0.65 -20.47 11.53
C ILE A 108 0.69 -19.86 11.99
N GLY A 109 0.83 -18.54 11.89
CA GLY A 109 2.07 -17.82 12.15
C GLY A 109 3.13 -18.08 11.08
N MET A 110 4.33 -17.55 11.31
CA MET A 110 5.45 -17.65 10.39
C MET A 110 6.71 -18.08 11.14
N ALA A 111 7.52 -18.93 10.51
CA ALA A 111 8.84 -19.27 11.05
C ALA A 111 9.70 -17.99 11.14
N PRO A 112 10.50 -17.81 12.21
CA PRO A 112 11.30 -16.59 12.41
C PRO A 112 12.17 -16.21 11.21
N ASP A 113 12.86 -17.18 10.61
CA ASP A 113 13.73 -16.96 9.45
C ASP A 113 12.96 -16.44 8.23
N ARG A 114 11.73 -16.94 8.02
CA ARG A 114 10.88 -16.50 6.91
C ARG A 114 10.33 -15.10 7.16
N LEU A 115 10.01 -14.77 8.40
CA LEU A 115 9.57 -13.43 8.79
C LEU A 115 10.69 -12.41 8.57
N GLU A 116 11.92 -12.75 8.96
CA GLU A 116 13.11 -11.92 8.72
C GLU A 116 13.39 -11.71 7.22
N GLU A 117 13.27 -12.77 6.40
CA GLU A 117 13.41 -12.67 4.95
C GLU A 117 12.38 -11.70 4.35
N LEU A 118 11.11 -11.80 4.72
CA LEU A 118 10.05 -10.94 4.21
C LEU A 118 10.22 -9.48 4.66
N ASN A 119 10.57 -9.26 5.93
CA ASN A 119 10.84 -7.92 6.44
C ASN A 119 12.06 -7.28 5.76
N THR A 120 13.10 -8.07 5.49
CA THR A 120 14.27 -7.59 4.73
C THR A 120 13.88 -7.18 3.32
N ARG A 121 13.03 -7.98 2.66
CA ARG A 121 12.53 -7.66 1.32
C ARG A 121 11.70 -6.38 1.31
N LEU A 122 10.78 -6.21 2.27
CA LEU A 122 9.99 -5.00 2.45
C LEU A 122 10.88 -3.76 2.66
N ALA A 123 11.87 -3.85 3.55
CA ALA A 123 12.82 -2.76 3.81
C ALA A 123 13.75 -2.46 2.62
N SER A 124 13.92 -3.41 1.70
CA SER A 124 14.79 -3.25 0.52
C SER A 124 14.08 -2.70 -0.71
N ALA A 125 12.74 -2.69 -0.73
CA ALA A 125 11.94 -2.22 -1.85
C ALA A 125 12.22 -0.75 -2.20
N GLU A 126 12.69 0.05 -1.23
CA GLU A 126 13.12 1.45 -1.42
C GLU A 126 14.39 1.64 -2.27
N ARG A 127 15.09 0.58 -2.72
CA ARG A 127 16.29 0.73 -3.58
C ARG A 127 16.08 0.43 -5.06
N ALA A 128 14.89 -0.01 -5.48
CA ALA A 128 14.66 -0.42 -6.87
C ALA A 128 14.31 0.74 -7.82
N ASP A 129 13.91 1.90 -7.29
CA ASP A 129 13.59 3.10 -8.09
C ASP A 129 14.80 4.02 -8.35
N ASP A 130 15.98 3.68 -7.83
CA ASP A 130 17.24 4.41 -8.04
C ASP A 130 18.03 3.87 -9.26
N LEU A 131 17.32 3.34 -10.27
CA LEU A 131 17.93 2.84 -11.51
C LEU A 131 18.24 4.02 -12.47
N ASP A 132 19.40 4.64 -12.23
CA ASP A 132 20.30 5.30 -13.19
C ASP A 132 19.68 5.94 -14.46
N PRO A 133 19.59 7.29 -14.58
CA PRO A 133 19.24 7.89 -15.86
C PRO A 133 20.32 7.54 -16.90
N PRO A 134 19.95 7.12 -18.13
CA PRO A 134 20.92 6.65 -19.11
C PRO A 134 21.96 7.73 -19.42
N ARG A 135 23.22 7.47 -19.05
CA ARG A 135 24.41 8.18 -19.54
C ARG A 135 24.64 7.85 -21.01
N ALA A 136 24.06 8.66 -21.90
CA ALA A 136 24.52 9.04 -23.26
C ALA A 136 23.29 9.55 -24.03
N ALA A 137 23.29 10.76 -24.60
CA ALA A 137 24.16 11.11 -25.69
C ALA A 137 24.66 12.56 -25.59
N ARG A 138 25.96 12.67 -25.29
CA ARG A 138 26.85 13.53 -26.07
C ARG A 138 26.76 13.06 -27.53
N ASP A 139 26.95 14.00 -28.45
CA ASP A 139 27.05 13.83 -29.91
C ASP A 139 25.78 14.15 -30.70
N TRP A 140 25.52 15.46 -30.81
CA TRP A 140 25.15 16.09 -32.08
C TRP A 140 25.69 17.53 -32.08
N ALA A 141 26.93 17.67 -32.51
CA ALA A 141 27.46 18.89 -33.10
C ALA A 141 27.74 18.60 -34.58
#